data_AF-D6RKF2-F1
#
_entry.id   AF-D6RKF2-F1
#
_cell.length_a   1.000
_cell.length_b   1.000
_cell.length_c   1.000
_cell.angle_alpha   90.00
_cell.angle_beta   90.00
_cell.angle_gamma   90.00
#
_symmetry.space_group_name_H-M   'P 1'
#
loop_
_entity.id
_entity.type
_entity.pdbx_description
1 polymer ?
#
loop_
_entity_poly.entity_id
_entity_poly.type
_entity_poly.pdbx_seq_one_letter_code
_entity_poly.pdbx_strand_id
1 'polypeptide(L)'
;MDDYVYQRLVAQVVSSRYTNYCNVASLTVLILEYMQTFDLERSLIWPIKWNHVKLIYVINRYLPFPVVVALVYYNVAPPIFSERACKYLFSVPSMGIAVCILIADALLYIRLYALSGRTRPVKFFLLANVTLVVVVALTFFALYLAAGRFIQSPAPELAGCFGATSGAGKYVMICYATLLYSAIVTMGLSIWYGLKMYWSSRESHLIKVLYRDGAFYFITIAVMSIANGIFSIGAPARYRFLLAVPQAVMHNILATRMILHLRETARSEMGFSSDVVNHSYGFHATISRRKSGDNGRSTLGLDTCDDSGERTISWHDTPSR
;
A
#
# COMPACT_ATOMS: atom_id res chain seq x y z
N MET A 1 21.95 -26.16 33.92
CA MET A 1 21.76 -25.06 32.96
C MET A 1 21.84 -23.79 33.78
N ASP A 2 22.82 -22.92 33.52
CA ASP A 2 23.03 -21.71 34.33
C ASP A 2 21.77 -20.81 34.28
N ASP A 3 21.39 -20.22 35.42
CA ASP A 3 20.22 -19.35 35.53
C ASP A 3 20.20 -18.23 34.48
N TYR A 4 21.38 -17.74 34.09
CA TYR A 4 21.57 -16.76 33.03
C TYR A 4 21.10 -17.26 31.65
N VAL A 5 21.44 -18.51 31.30
CA VAL A 5 21.04 -19.13 30.03
C VAL A 5 19.53 -19.35 30.01
N TYR A 6 18.97 -19.79 31.14
CA TYR A 6 17.53 -19.97 31.29
C TYR A 6 16.76 -18.65 31.13
N GLN A 7 17.18 -17.57 31.80
CA GLN A 7 16.54 -16.25 31.66
C GLN A 7 16.60 -15.71 30.23
N ARG A 8 17.72 -15.91 29.52
CA ARG A 8 17.85 -15.52 28.11
C ARG A 8 16.88 -16.28 27.22
N LEU A 9 16.74 -17.59 27.46
CA LEU A 9 15.83 -18.44 26.72
C LEU A 9 14.37 -18.01 26.90
N VAL A 10 13.94 -17.79 28.15
CA VAL A 10 12.60 -17.31 28.47
C VAL A 10 12.31 -15.98 27.77
N ALA A 11 13.25 -15.03 27.82
CA ALA A 11 13.07 -13.73 27.17
C ALA A 11 12.98 -13.82 25.63
N GLN A 12 13.67 -14.77 25.00
CA GLN A 12 13.58 -15.01 23.56
C GLN A 12 12.22 -15.61 23.18
N VAL A 13 11.74 -16.61 23.94
CA VAL A 13 10.41 -17.21 23.74
C VAL A 13 9.30 -16.17 23.86
N VAL A 14 9.36 -15.32 24.88
CA VAL A 14 8.41 -14.22 25.07
C VAL A 14 8.42 -13.26 23.86
N SER A 15 9.60 -12.87 23.38
CA SER A 15 9.74 -11.99 22.21
C SER A 15 9.17 -12.62 20.93
N SER A 16 9.41 -13.91 20.72
CA SER A 16 8.84 -14.66 19.59
C SER A 16 7.32 -14.71 19.65
N ARG A 17 6.72 -14.92 20.84
CA ARG A 17 5.25 -14.89 21.00
C ARG A 17 4.65 -13.55 20.64
N TYR A 18 5.21 -12.44 21.13
CA TYR A 18 4.74 -11.10 20.75
C TYR A 18 4.84 -10.87 19.24
N THR A 19 5.94 -11.28 18.63
CA THR A 19 6.12 -11.21 17.17
C THR A 19 5.06 -12.02 16.43
N ASN A 20 4.75 -13.22 16.91
CA ASN A 20 3.72 -14.06 16.31
C ASN A 20 2.31 -13.43 16.44
N TYR A 21 1.97 -12.86 17.60
CA TYR A 21 0.71 -12.14 17.77
C TYR A 21 0.59 -10.95 16.81
N CYS A 22 1.66 -10.16 16.65
CA CYS A 22 1.70 -9.08 15.68
C CYS A 22 1.54 -9.58 14.23
N ASN A 23 2.16 -10.70 13.87
CA ASN A 23 2.06 -11.29 12.53
C ASN A 23 0.65 -11.79 12.23
N VAL A 24 0.03 -12.51 13.18
CA VAL A 24 -1.35 -13.00 13.05
C VAL A 24 -2.33 -11.82 12.95
N ALA A 25 -2.20 -10.82 13.82
CA ALA A 25 -3.02 -9.61 13.74
C ALA A 25 -2.87 -8.90 12.39
N SER A 26 -1.63 -8.77 11.90
CA SER A 26 -1.35 -8.16 10.59
C SER A 26 -1.95 -8.97 9.43
N LEU A 27 -1.92 -10.30 9.50
CA LEU A 27 -2.56 -11.18 8.52
C LEU A 27 -4.09 -11.00 8.53
N THR A 28 -4.71 -10.93 9.71
CA THR A 28 -6.15 -10.68 9.83
C THR A 28 -6.53 -9.33 9.21
N VAL A 29 -5.78 -8.27 9.51
CA VAL A 29 -6.03 -6.94 8.92
C VAL A 29 -5.84 -6.97 7.40
N LEU A 30 -4.81 -7.65 6.89
CA LEU A 30 -4.57 -7.80 5.46
C LEU A 30 -5.74 -8.52 4.75
N ILE A 31 -6.27 -9.58 5.36
CA ILE A 31 -7.43 -10.32 4.85
C ILE A 31 -8.69 -9.44 4.85
N LEU A 32 -8.97 -8.73 5.96
CA LEU A 32 -10.14 -7.85 6.06
C LEU A 32 -10.08 -6.72 5.04
N GLU A 33 -8.91 -6.10 4.89
CA GLU A 33 -8.68 -5.09 3.85
C GLU A 33 -8.92 -5.67 2.45
N TYR A 34 -8.47 -6.90 2.21
CA TYR A 34 -8.65 -7.54 0.92
C TYR A 34 -10.13 -7.69 0.58
N MET A 35 -10.91 -8.23 1.50
CA MET A 35 -12.35 -8.40 1.32
C MET A 35 -13.05 -7.05 1.11
N GLN A 36 -12.69 -6.02 1.89
CA GLN A 36 -13.36 -4.72 1.82
C GLN A 36 -13.15 -4.00 0.48
N THR A 37 -11.95 -4.11 -0.11
CA THR A 37 -11.63 -3.36 -1.34
C THR A 37 -11.67 -4.22 -2.60
N PHE A 38 -12.16 -5.47 -2.51
CA PHE A 38 -12.22 -6.39 -3.65
C PHE A 38 -13.16 -5.89 -4.76
N ASP A 39 -14.33 -5.36 -4.41
CA ASP A 39 -15.30 -4.87 -5.40
C ASP A 39 -14.77 -3.65 -6.18
N LEU A 40 -14.07 -2.76 -5.48
CA LEU A 40 -13.36 -1.63 -6.09
C LEU A 40 -12.22 -2.11 -7.00
N GLU A 41 -11.45 -3.12 -6.57
CA GLU A 41 -10.38 -3.70 -7.39
C GLU A 41 -10.92 -4.33 -8.68
N ARG A 42 -12.01 -5.09 -8.57
CA ARG A 42 -12.68 -5.74 -9.70
C ARG A 42 -13.21 -4.71 -10.71
N SER A 43 -13.80 -3.62 -10.24
CA SER A 43 -14.37 -2.60 -11.12
C SER A 43 -13.34 -1.64 -11.70
N LEU A 44 -12.26 -1.31 -10.97
CA LEU A 44 -11.30 -0.26 -11.36
C LEU A 44 -9.97 -0.78 -11.91
N ILE A 45 -9.54 -2.00 -11.58
CA ILE A 45 -8.21 -2.51 -11.96
C ILE A 45 -8.28 -3.62 -13.02
N TRP A 46 -9.25 -4.53 -12.88
CA TRP A 46 -9.37 -5.69 -13.77
C TRP A 46 -9.62 -5.32 -15.24
N PRO A 47 -10.52 -4.37 -15.59
CA PRO A 47 -10.79 -4.05 -17.01
C PRO A 47 -9.62 -3.38 -17.73
N ILE A 48 -8.59 -2.95 -17.00
CA ILE A 48 -7.45 -2.21 -17.57
C ILE A 48 -6.48 -3.18 -18.25
N LYS A 49 -6.01 -2.81 -19.45
CA LYS A 49 -4.92 -3.52 -20.13
C LYS A 49 -3.67 -3.60 -19.25
N TRP A 50 -2.92 -4.70 -19.38
CA TRP A 50 -1.68 -4.87 -18.61
C TRP A 50 -0.68 -3.76 -18.92
N ASN A 51 -0.20 -3.10 -17.86
CA ASN A 51 0.85 -2.11 -17.91
C ASN A 51 1.71 -2.22 -16.63
N HIS A 52 2.83 -1.48 -16.59
CA HIS A 52 3.75 -1.53 -15.45
C HIS A 52 3.10 -1.19 -14.11
N VAL A 53 2.17 -0.24 -14.08
CA VAL A 53 1.47 0.17 -12.85
C VAL A 53 0.54 -0.94 -12.35
N LYS A 54 -0.19 -1.62 -13.24
CA LYS A 54 -1.05 -2.76 -12.89
C LYS A 54 -0.21 -3.93 -12.38
N LEU A 55 0.94 -4.21 -12.99
CA LEU A 55 1.86 -5.24 -12.51
C LEU A 55 2.34 -4.95 -11.09
N ILE A 56 2.87 -3.74 -10.84
CA ILE A 56 3.36 -3.35 -9.51
C ILE A 56 2.22 -3.38 -8.49
N TYR A 57 1.01 -2.94 -8.87
CA TYR A 57 -0.17 -3.02 -8.01
C TYR A 57 -0.49 -4.47 -7.61
N VAL A 58 -0.57 -5.39 -8.57
CA VAL A 58 -0.88 -6.80 -8.30
C VAL A 58 0.20 -7.43 -7.44
N ILE A 59 1.48 -7.22 -7.74
CA ILE A 59 2.56 -7.75 -6.91
C ILE A 59 2.47 -7.20 -5.49
N ASN A 60 2.31 -5.88 -5.33
CA ASN A 60 2.12 -5.26 -4.02
C ASN A 60 0.97 -5.95 -3.29
N ARG A 61 -0.22 -6.03 -3.91
CA ARG A 61 -1.46 -6.53 -3.31
C ARG A 61 -1.36 -7.99 -2.83
N TYR A 62 -0.76 -8.87 -3.60
CA TYR A 62 -0.83 -10.32 -3.34
C TYR A 62 0.44 -10.91 -2.70
N LEU A 63 1.62 -10.29 -2.87
CA LEU A 63 2.88 -10.80 -2.32
C LEU A 63 2.90 -10.94 -0.78
N PRO A 64 2.30 -10.04 0.02
CA PRO A 64 2.33 -10.15 1.48
C PRO A 64 1.66 -11.41 2.04
N PHE A 65 0.66 -11.97 1.36
CA PHE A 65 -0.08 -13.14 1.86
C PHE A 65 0.82 -14.38 2.11
N PRO A 66 1.49 -14.95 1.09
CA PRO A 66 2.35 -16.11 1.31
C PRO A 66 3.53 -15.79 2.25
N VAL A 67 4.01 -14.55 2.23
CA VAL A 67 5.14 -14.11 3.04
C VAL A 67 4.78 -14.07 4.53
N VAL A 68 3.66 -13.43 4.90
CA VAL A 68 3.23 -13.31 6.29
C VAL A 68 2.80 -14.67 6.84
N VAL A 69 2.10 -15.48 6.04
CA VAL A 69 1.73 -16.86 6.42
C VAL A 69 2.98 -17.70 6.73
N ALA A 70 4.03 -17.61 5.90
CA ALA A 70 5.27 -18.32 6.15
C ALA A 70 5.99 -17.84 7.43
N LEU A 71 5.92 -16.54 7.79
CA LEU A 71 6.45 -16.04 9.07
C LEU A 71 5.65 -16.50 10.29
N VAL A 72 4.32 -16.61 10.16
CA VAL A 72 3.49 -17.21 11.23
C VAL A 72 3.90 -18.67 11.39
N TYR A 73 4.01 -19.42 10.30
CA TYR A 73 4.43 -20.82 10.32
C TYR A 73 5.82 -21.01 10.96
N TYR A 74 6.79 -20.15 10.65
CA TYR A 74 8.12 -20.17 11.27
C TYR A 74 8.08 -20.12 12.81
N ASN A 75 7.15 -19.36 13.39
CA ASN A 75 7.04 -19.23 14.85
C ASN A 75 6.38 -20.45 15.52
N VAL A 76 5.61 -21.26 14.77
CA VAL A 76 4.89 -22.44 15.27
C VAL A 76 5.42 -23.75 14.67
N ALA A 77 6.56 -23.70 13.98
CA ALA A 77 7.11 -24.83 13.24
C ALA A 77 7.43 -26.01 14.19
N PRO A 78 7.01 -27.26 13.86
CA PRO A 78 7.25 -28.41 14.72
C PRO A 78 8.74 -28.74 14.95
N PRO A 79 9.06 -29.49 16.02
CA PRO A 79 10.43 -29.78 16.47
C PRO A 79 11.32 -30.65 15.55
N ILE A 80 10.88 -30.93 14.34
CA ILE A 80 11.50 -31.93 13.46
C ILE A 80 12.49 -31.28 12.49
N PHE A 81 12.58 -29.94 12.49
CA PHE A 81 13.36 -29.20 11.51
C PHE A 81 14.85 -29.12 11.85
N SER A 82 15.69 -29.42 10.84
CA SER A 82 17.12 -29.13 10.89
C SER A 82 17.41 -27.62 10.99
N GLU A 83 18.60 -27.25 11.45
CA GLU A 83 19.08 -25.85 11.45
C GLU A 83 18.96 -25.19 10.06
N ARG A 84 19.23 -25.95 9.00
CA ARG A 84 19.08 -25.48 7.61
C ARG A 84 17.63 -25.14 7.29
N ALA A 85 16.68 -25.98 7.71
CA ALA A 85 15.26 -25.73 7.49
C ALA A 85 14.79 -24.49 8.26
N CYS A 86 15.16 -24.31 9.54
CA CYS A 86 14.87 -23.08 10.29
C CYS A 86 15.43 -21.83 9.60
N LYS A 87 16.66 -21.91 9.06
CA LYS A 87 17.27 -20.80 8.32
C LYS A 87 16.47 -20.44 7.06
N TYR A 88 16.03 -21.42 6.26
CA TYR A 88 15.20 -21.15 5.08
C TYR A 88 13.82 -20.61 5.45
N LEU A 89 13.17 -21.22 6.45
CA LEU A 89 11.85 -20.82 6.95
C LEU A 89 11.84 -19.38 7.49
N PHE A 90 12.96 -18.88 8.00
CA PHE A 90 13.08 -17.47 8.35
C PHE A 90 13.51 -16.59 7.17
N SER A 91 14.58 -16.97 6.47
CA SER A 91 15.28 -16.10 5.53
C SER A 91 14.45 -15.76 4.30
N VAL A 92 13.75 -16.75 3.73
CA VAL A 92 12.93 -16.57 2.52
C VAL A 92 11.80 -15.57 2.77
N PRO A 93 10.91 -15.78 3.76
CA PRO A 93 9.83 -14.83 3.96
C PRO A 93 10.31 -13.51 4.58
N SER A 94 11.38 -13.49 5.37
CA SER A 94 11.96 -12.22 5.83
C SER A 94 12.45 -11.36 4.66
N MET A 95 13.09 -11.97 3.65
CA MET A 95 13.44 -11.28 2.40
C MET A 95 12.19 -10.84 1.64
N GLY A 96 11.15 -11.68 1.63
CA GLY A 96 9.83 -11.33 1.10
C GLY A 96 9.24 -10.07 1.73
N ILE A 97 9.34 -9.89 3.05
CA ILE A 97 8.89 -8.68 3.74
C ILE A 97 9.68 -7.45 3.29
N ALA A 98 11.01 -7.57 3.19
CA ALA A 98 11.84 -6.47 2.69
C ALA A 98 11.43 -6.07 1.27
N VAL A 99 11.18 -7.04 0.39
CA VAL A 99 10.67 -6.79 -0.97
C VAL A 99 9.29 -6.13 -0.96
N CYS A 100 8.37 -6.57 -0.09
CA CYS A 100 7.05 -5.93 0.04
C CYS A 100 7.16 -4.44 0.40
N ILE A 101 8.02 -4.10 1.36
CA ILE A 101 8.27 -2.71 1.77
C ILE A 101 8.82 -1.90 0.59
N LEU A 102 9.85 -2.42 -0.09
CA LEU A 102 10.49 -1.73 -1.22
C LEU A 102 9.55 -1.51 -2.41
N ILE A 103 8.65 -2.46 -2.67
CA ILE A 103 7.62 -2.31 -3.72
C ILE A 103 6.64 -1.20 -3.35
N ALA A 104 6.20 -1.15 -2.10
CA ALA A 104 5.32 -0.10 -1.63
C ALA A 104 6.01 1.27 -1.67
N ASP A 105 7.28 1.35 -1.27
CA ASP A 105 8.09 2.57 -1.40
C ASP A 105 8.18 3.02 -2.86
N ALA A 106 8.45 2.09 -3.79
CA ALA A 106 8.50 2.41 -5.22
C ALA A 106 7.18 3.05 -5.72
N LEU A 107 6.02 2.61 -5.22
CA LEU A 107 4.73 3.26 -5.52
C LEU A 107 4.66 4.70 -4.99
N LEU A 108 5.24 4.98 -3.83
CA LEU A 108 5.34 6.34 -3.29
C LEU A 108 6.26 7.21 -4.15
N TYR A 109 7.40 6.69 -4.59
CA TYR A 109 8.30 7.41 -5.50
C TYR A 109 7.62 7.74 -6.84
N ILE A 110 6.87 6.80 -7.43
CA ILE A 110 6.10 7.04 -8.66
C ILE A 110 5.11 8.19 -8.47
N ARG A 111 4.43 8.22 -7.33
CA ARG A 111 3.46 9.29 -7.01
C ARG A 111 4.14 10.62 -6.77
N LEU A 112 5.25 10.63 -6.04
CA LEU A 112 6.03 11.83 -5.80
C LEU A 112 6.55 12.42 -7.12
N TYR A 113 6.93 11.57 -8.06
CA TYR A 113 7.29 11.99 -9.41
C TYR A 113 6.10 12.61 -10.16
N ALA A 114 4.89 12.05 -10.03
CA ALA A 114 3.68 12.65 -10.59
C ALA A 114 3.36 14.01 -9.95
N LEU A 115 3.47 14.12 -8.62
CA LEU A 115 3.19 15.34 -7.85
C LEU A 115 4.17 16.47 -8.15
N SER A 116 5.42 16.14 -8.46
CA SER A 116 6.46 17.11 -8.83
C SER A 116 6.29 17.73 -10.23
N GLY A 117 5.19 17.43 -10.93
CA GLY A 117 4.96 17.90 -12.30
C GLY A 117 5.83 17.20 -13.34
N ARG A 118 6.35 15.99 -13.03
CA ARG A 118 7.14 15.13 -13.94
C ARG A 118 8.42 15.77 -14.50
N THR A 119 9.03 16.72 -13.78
CA THR A 119 10.26 17.37 -14.24
C THR A 119 11.45 16.40 -14.31
N ARG A 120 12.30 16.54 -15.34
CA ARG A 120 13.49 15.69 -15.54
C ARG A 120 14.46 15.65 -14.34
N PRO A 121 14.84 16.77 -13.69
CA PRO A 121 15.78 16.71 -12.56
C PRO A 121 15.26 15.85 -11.41
N VAL A 122 13.96 15.97 -11.10
CA VAL A 122 13.32 15.20 -10.03
C VAL A 122 13.29 13.72 -10.37
N LYS A 123 13.04 13.37 -11.63
CA LYS A 123 13.09 11.98 -12.10
C LYS A 123 14.44 11.34 -11.79
N PHE A 124 15.53 12.00 -12.17
CA PHE A 124 16.88 11.46 -11.96
C PHE A 124 17.23 11.36 -10.48
N PHE A 125 16.86 12.38 -9.68
CA PHE A 125 17.04 12.33 -8.23
C PHE A 125 16.29 11.16 -7.59
N LEU A 126 15.00 10.97 -7.90
CA LEU A 126 14.19 9.89 -7.33
C LEU A 126 14.71 8.52 -7.77
N LEU A 127 15.12 8.36 -9.03
CA LEU A 127 15.67 7.10 -9.52
C LEU A 127 16.99 6.74 -8.83
N ALA A 128 17.88 7.71 -8.66
CA ALA A 128 19.13 7.52 -7.91
C ALA A 128 18.84 7.15 -6.46
N ASN A 129 17.89 7.83 -5.82
CA ASN A 129 17.51 7.60 -4.43
C ASN A 129 16.90 6.19 -4.21
N VAL A 130 15.96 5.78 -5.06
CA VAL A 130 15.37 4.42 -5.03
C VAL A 130 16.46 3.36 -5.22
N THR A 131 17.34 3.56 -6.20
CA THR A 131 18.40 2.58 -6.50
C THR A 131 19.33 2.43 -5.30
N LEU A 132 19.75 3.54 -4.69
CA LEU A 132 20.57 3.53 -3.48
C LEU A 132 19.88 2.76 -2.35
N VAL A 133 18.62 3.09 -2.05
CA VAL A 133 17.84 2.49 -0.96
C VAL A 133 17.68 0.98 -1.17
N VAL A 134 17.28 0.55 -2.38
CA VAL A 134 17.09 -0.86 -2.72
C VAL A 134 18.39 -1.64 -2.60
N VAL A 135 19.48 -1.13 -3.19
CA VAL A 135 20.78 -1.81 -3.17
C VAL A 135 21.30 -1.95 -1.75
N VAL A 136 21.29 -0.86 -0.96
CA VAL A 136 21.79 -0.89 0.42
C VAL A 136 20.89 -1.77 1.29
N ALA A 137 19.56 -1.62 1.23
CA ALA A 137 18.65 -2.41 2.05
C ALA A 137 18.78 -3.92 1.78
N LEU A 138 18.75 -4.34 0.50
CA LEU A 138 18.80 -5.75 0.14
C LEU A 138 20.16 -6.38 0.40
N THR A 139 21.26 -5.69 0.10
CA THR A 139 22.61 -6.23 0.30
C THR A 139 22.91 -6.47 1.77
N PHE A 140 22.68 -5.46 2.62
CA PHE A 140 22.93 -5.58 4.05
C PHE A 140 21.97 -6.57 4.73
N PHE A 141 20.73 -6.67 4.24
CA PHE A 141 19.80 -7.66 4.76
C PHE A 141 20.18 -9.08 4.35
N ALA A 142 20.64 -9.28 3.12
CA ALA A 142 21.19 -10.57 2.67
C ALA A 142 22.44 -10.97 3.47
N LEU A 143 23.34 -10.03 3.76
CA LEU A 143 24.50 -10.26 4.61
C LEU A 143 24.10 -10.66 6.04
N TYR A 144 23.06 -10.02 6.60
CA TYR A 144 22.50 -10.41 7.89
C TYR A 144 22.00 -11.86 7.88
N LEU A 145 21.20 -12.24 6.89
CA LEU A 145 20.66 -13.59 6.77
C LEU A 145 21.75 -14.64 6.50
N ALA A 146 22.76 -14.29 5.71
CA ALA A 146 23.91 -15.14 5.43
C ALA A 146 24.73 -15.42 6.71
N ALA A 147 25.05 -14.37 7.47
CA ALA A 147 25.82 -14.46 8.72
C ALA A 147 25.01 -15.00 9.90
N GLY A 148 23.68 -14.91 9.85
CA GLY A 148 22.77 -15.38 10.90
C GLY A 148 22.72 -16.90 11.04
N ARG A 149 22.61 -17.36 12.29
CA ARG A 149 22.27 -18.75 12.65
C ARG A 149 20.88 -18.80 13.27
N PHE A 150 20.05 -19.70 12.76
CA PHE A 150 18.66 -19.90 13.16
C PHE A 150 18.49 -21.34 13.57
N ILE A 151 18.21 -21.55 14.85
CA ILE A 151 18.13 -22.88 15.45
C ILE A 151 16.70 -23.14 15.92
N GLN A 152 16.42 -24.41 16.18
CA GLN A 152 15.19 -24.82 16.82
C GLN A 152 15.17 -24.40 18.29
N SER A 153 13.97 -24.09 18.80
CA SER A 153 13.78 -23.84 20.21
C SER A 153 14.02 -25.08 21.07
N PRO A 154 14.76 -24.96 22.20
CA PRO A 154 14.85 -26.01 23.21
C PRO A 154 13.50 -26.36 23.85
N ALA A 155 12.51 -25.47 23.75
CA ALA A 155 11.13 -25.69 24.16
C ALA A 155 10.20 -25.57 22.93
N PRO A 156 10.07 -26.63 22.12
CA PRO A 156 9.36 -26.59 20.84
C PRO A 156 7.84 -26.42 20.99
N GLU A 157 7.28 -26.76 22.14
CA GLU A 157 5.86 -26.53 22.45
C GLU A 157 5.53 -25.03 22.58
N LEU A 158 6.54 -24.19 22.89
CA LEU A 158 6.35 -22.76 23.13
C LEU A 158 6.84 -21.86 21.98
N ALA A 159 7.81 -22.31 21.20
CA ALA A 159 8.34 -21.58 20.04
C ALA A 159 8.96 -22.57 19.03
N GLY A 160 8.76 -22.35 17.73
CA GLY A 160 9.35 -23.20 16.68
C GLY A 160 10.85 -22.98 16.50
N CYS A 161 11.22 -21.99 15.68
CA CYS A 161 12.61 -21.61 15.41
C CYS A 161 12.92 -20.19 15.95
N PHE A 162 14.17 -19.94 16.36
CA PHE A 162 14.65 -18.59 16.72
C PHE A 162 16.11 -18.33 16.32
N GLY A 163 16.50 -17.05 16.27
CA GLY A 163 17.87 -16.64 15.94
C GLY A 163 18.84 -16.82 17.11
N ALA A 164 19.88 -17.64 16.94
CA ALA A 164 20.85 -17.98 18.00
C ALA A 164 22.02 -16.98 18.13
N THR A 165 22.43 -16.34 17.02
CA THR A 165 23.64 -15.51 16.97
C THR A 165 23.31 -14.09 16.48
N SER A 166 23.58 -13.09 17.32
CA SER A 166 23.27 -11.67 17.04
C SER A 166 24.51 -10.80 16.78
N GLY A 167 25.66 -11.38 16.41
CA GLY A 167 26.85 -10.60 16.01
C GLY A 167 26.66 -9.80 14.70
N ALA A 168 25.66 -10.17 13.90
CA ALA A 168 25.31 -9.53 12.63
C ALA A 168 24.31 -8.37 12.77
N GLY A 169 23.95 -7.96 14.01
CA GLY A 169 22.95 -6.91 14.25
C GLY A 169 23.27 -5.56 13.58
N LYS A 170 24.56 -5.25 13.38
CA LYS A 170 25.02 -4.05 12.69
C LYS A 170 24.48 -3.93 11.25
N TYR A 171 24.32 -5.03 10.53
CA TYR A 171 23.82 -5.00 9.17
C TYR A 171 22.34 -4.63 9.14
N VAL A 172 21.57 -5.15 10.09
CA VAL A 172 20.15 -4.80 10.25
C VAL A 172 19.99 -3.34 10.69
N MET A 173 20.91 -2.79 11.49
CA MET A 173 20.95 -1.35 11.81
C MET A 173 21.09 -0.50 10.56
N ILE A 174 21.99 -0.87 9.64
CA ILE A 174 22.19 -0.16 8.37
C ILE A 174 20.91 -0.22 7.52
N CYS A 175 20.23 -1.37 7.44
CA CYS A 175 18.96 -1.49 6.73
C CYS A 175 17.89 -0.53 7.29
N TYR A 176 17.65 -0.54 8.60
CA TYR A 176 16.64 0.34 9.20
C TYR A 176 17.01 1.82 9.10
N ALA A 177 18.30 2.16 9.23
CA ALA A 177 18.76 3.53 9.01
C ALA A 177 18.50 4.00 7.57
N THR A 178 18.70 3.11 6.59
CA THR A 178 18.45 3.39 5.17
C THR A 178 16.96 3.58 4.88
N LEU A 179 16.10 2.73 5.45
CA LEU A 179 14.65 2.87 5.33
C LEU A 179 14.15 4.13 6.02
N LEU A 180 14.66 4.47 7.21
CA LEU A 180 14.34 5.70 7.92
C LEU A 180 14.74 6.94 7.10
N TYR A 181 15.93 6.93 6.50
CA TYR A 181 16.37 7.96 5.56
C TYR A 181 15.39 8.13 4.39
N SER A 182 15.01 7.02 3.74
CA SER A 182 14.04 7.05 2.64
C SER A 182 12.69 7.62 3.07
N ALA A 183 12.19 7.22 4.24
CA ALA A 183 10.94 7.72 4.80
C ALA A 183 10.98 9.25 5.06
N ILE A 184 12.07 9.76 5.63
CA ILE A 184 12.24 11.20 5.88
C ILE A 184 12.29 11.99 4.56
N VAL A 185 13.07 11.51 3.59
CA VAL A 185 13.21 12.18 2.27
C VAL A 185 11.88 12.19 1.53
N THR A 186 11.20 11.05 1.43
CA THR A 186 9.92 10.94 0.72
C THR A 186 8.82 11.73 1.41
N MET A 187 8.76 11.74 2.75
CA MET A 187 7.82 12.57 3.52
C MET A 187 8.09 14.06 3.28
N GLY A 188 9.34 14.51 3.41
CA GLY A 188 9.69 15.92 3.22
C GLY A 188 9.35 16.42 1.82
N LEU A 189 9.66 15.63 0.78
CA LEU A 189 9.30 15.97 -0.59
C LEU A 189 7.80 15.95 -0.83
N SER A 190 7.08 14.98 -0.25
CA SER A 190 5.62 14.88 -0.39
C SER A 190 4.92 16.09 0.24
N ILE A 191 5.36 16.53 1.42
CA ILE A 191 4.87 17.73 2.08
C ILE A 191 5.20 18.97 1.23
N TRP A 192 6.45 19.10 0.78
CA TRP A 192 6.87 20.27 0.01
C TRP A 192 6.12 20.43 -1.32
N TYR A 193 6.07 19.38 -2.15
CA TYR A 193 5.35 19.44 -3.42
C TYR A 193 3.84 19.54 -3.22
N GLY A 194 3.32 18.87 -2.20
CA GLY A 194 1.92 18.92 -1.83
C GLY A 194 1.48 20.33 -1.44
N LEU A 195 2.24 21.00 -0.57
CA LEU A 195 2.00 22.40 -0.22
C LEU A 195 2.17 23.30 -1.45
N LYS A 196 3.27 23.17 -2.21
CA LYS A 196 3.48 23.98 -3.42
C LYS A 196 2.29 23.91 -4.38
N MET A 197 1.73 22.72 -4.60
CA MET A 197 0.56 22.54 -5.45
C MET A 197 -0.71 23.15 -4.83
N TYR A 198 -0.92 22.99 -3.51
CA TYR A 198 -2.03 23.60 -2.78
C TYR A 198 -2.03 25.13 -2.90
N TRP A 199 -0.86 25.76 -2.75
CA TRP A 199 -0.69 27.20 -2.88
C TRP A 199 -0.86 27.69 -4.33
N SER A 200 -0.41 26.90 -5.32
CA SER A 200 -0.51 27.27 -6.73
C SER A 200 -1.89 27.03 -7.35
N SER A 201 -2.67 26.07 -6.84
CA SER A 201 -3.94 25.64 -7.43
C SER A 201 -5.12 25.97 -6.51
N ARG A 202 -5.45 27.27 -6.40
CA ARG A 202 -6.53 27.76 -5.52
C ARG A 202 -7.93 27.26 -5.94
N GLU A 203 -8.13 26.89 -7.21
CA GLU A 203 -9.48 26.71 -7.80
C GLU A 203 -9.92 25.28 -8.12
N SER A 204 -9.03 24.28 -8.19
CA SER A 204 -9.47 22.93 -8.57
C SER A 204 -9.87 22.07 -7.35
N HIS A 205 -11.12 21.64 -7.32
CA HIS A 205 -11.68 20.78 -6.27
C HIS A 205 -10.95 19.41 -6.21
N LEU A 206 -10.54 18.86 -7.37
CA LEU A 206 -9.77 17.61 -7.49
C LEU A 206 -8.47 17.64 -6.67
N ILE A 207 -7.67 18.70 -6.84
CA ILE A 207 -6.37 18.81 -6.18
C ILE A 207 -6.54 18.92 -4.66
N LYS A 208 -7.62 19.58 -4.19
CA LYS A 208 -7.92 19.65 -2.74
C LYS A 208 -8.31 18.30 -2.15
N VAL A 209 -9.19 17.55 -2.80
CA VAL A 209 -9.60 16.21 -2.32
C VAL A 209 -8.43 15.23 -2.39
N LEU A 210 -7.70 15.23 -3.51
CA LEU A 210 -6.52 14.40 -3.70
C LEU A 210 -5.42 14.72 -2.68
N TYR A 211 -5.25 15.99 -2.31
CA TYR A 211 -4.28 16.40 -1.31
C TYR A 211 -4.71 16.06 0.12
N ARG A 212 -5.97 16.37 0.49
CA ARG A 212 -6.49 16.07 1.84
C ARG A 212 -6.42 14.58 2.13
N ASP A 213 -6.88 13.77 1.18
CA ASP A 213 -6.98 12.33 1.39
C ASP A 213 -5.63 11.66 1.10
N GLY A 214 -4.89 12.14 0.09
CA GLY A 214 -3.55 11.66 -0.26
C GLY A 214 -2.50 11.90 0.82
N ALA A 215 -2.47 13.10 1.42
CA ALA A 215 -1.50 13.46 2.45
C ALA A 215 -1.63 12.60 3.70
N PHE A 216 -2.86 12.22 4.06
CA PHE A 216 -3.10 11.31 5.19
C PHE A 216 -2.40 9.96 5.01
N TYR A 217 -2.46 9.37 3.81
CA TYR A 217 -1.74 8.12 3.51
C TYR A 217 -0.22 8.30 3.64
N PHE A 218 0.35 9.36 3.07
CA PHE A 218 1.80 9.62 3.14
C PHE A 218 2.28 9.85 4.57
N ILE A 219 1.55 10.65 5.35
CA ILE A 219 1.89 10.93 6.76
C ILE A 219 1.83 9.63 7.58
N THR A 220 0.76 8.84 7.42
CA THR A 220 0.59 7.59 8.17
C THR A 220 1.70 6.58 7.86
N ILE A 221 2.05 6.42 6.58
CA ILE A 221 3.17 5.57 6.15
C ILE A 221 4.49 6.06 6.78
N ALA A 222 4.77 7.36 6.67
CA ALA A 222 6.01 7.94 7.17
C ALA A 222 6.14 7.80 8.70
N VAL A 223 5.07 8.10 9.44
CA VAL A 223 5.04 7.93 10.90
C VAL A 223 5.30 6.48 11.29
N MET A 224 4.67 5.51 10.61
CA MET A 224 4.88 4.10 10.88
C MET A 224 6.32 3.66 10.58
N SER A 225 6.91 4.12 9.47
CA SER A 225 8.31 3.86 9.12
C SER A 225 9.29 4.47 10.09
N ILE A 226 9.03 5.70 10.55
CA ILE A 226 9.83 6.38 11.57
C ILE A 226 9.74 5.62 12.90
N ALA A 227 8.53 5.23 13.32
CA ALA A 227 8.31 4.46 14.53
C ALA A 227 9.05 3.11 14.48
N ASN A 228 8.95 2.37 13.38
CA ASN A 228 9.69 1.11 13.23
C ASN A 228 11.21 1.32 13.21
N GLY A 229 11.70 2.36 12.54
CA GLY A 229 13.12 2.71 12.52
C GLY A 229 13.66 3.03 13.92
N ILE A 230 12.97 3.90 14.66
CA ILE A 230 13.32 4.27 16.04
C ILE A 230 13.25 3.05 16.96
N PHE A 231 12.15 2.28 16.89
CA PHE A 231 11.97 1.09 17.70
C PHE A 231 13.07 0.06 17.41
N SER A 232 13.43 -0.14 16.14
CA SER A 232 14.49 -1.06 15.76
C SER A 232 15.88 -0.63 16.24
N ILE A 233 16.13 0.67 16.38
CA ILE A 233 17.41 1.22 16.87
C ILE A 233 17.46 1.19 18.40
N GLY A 234 16.38 1.58 19.08
CA GLY A 234 16.34 1.73 20.53
C GLY A 234 15.94 0.48 21.32
N ALA A 235 15.18 -0.44 20.72
CA ALA A 235 14.72 -1.64 21.41
C ALA A 235 15.82 -2.72 21.49
N PRO A 236 15.78 -3.60 22.50
CA PRO A 236 16.65 -4.77 22.56
C PRO A 236 16.58 -5.60 21.27
N ALA A 237 17.71 -6.17 20.85
CA ALA A 237 17.86 -6.88 19.57
C ALA A 237 16.79 -7.96 19.29
N ARG A 238 16.19 -8.55 20.33
CA ARG A 238 15.11 -9.54 20.23
C ARG A 238 13.79 -8.99 19.68
N TYR A 239 13.51 -7.70 19.86
CA TYR A 239 12.28 -7.05 19.41
C TYR A 239 12.41 -6.35 18.05
N ARG A 240 13.58 -6.46 17.41
CA ARG A 240 13.94 -5.67 16.23
C ARG A 240 13.01 -5.87 15.03
N PHE A 241 12.38 -7.03 14.91
CA PHE A 241 11.48 -7.35 13.80
C PHE A 241 9.99 -7.22 14.17
N LEU A 242 9.67 -6.83 15.41
CA LEU A 242 8.31 -6.80 15.94
C LEU A 242 7.36 -5.94 15.08
N LEU A 243 7.84 -4.77 14.64
CA LEU A 243 7.06 -3.82 13.85
C LEU A 243 7.29 -3.95 12.33
N ALA A 244 8.15 -4.88 11.88
CA ALA A 244 8.48 -5.02 10.46
C ALA A 244 7.29 -5.53 9.63
N VAL A 245 6.60 -6.57 10.10
CA VAL A 245 5.41 -7.11 9.42
C VAL A 245 4.23 -6.14 9.48
N PRO A 246 3.88 -5.55 10.63
CA PRO A 246 2.87 -4.48 10.68
C PRO A 246 3.19 -3.32 9.73
N GLN A 247 4.45 -2.87 9.66
CA GLN A 247 4.83 -1.83 8.72
C GLN A 247 4.58 -2.25 7.28
N ALA A 248 5.03 -3.45 6.87
CA ALA A 248 4.87 -3.96 5.51
C ALA A 248 3.39 -4.07 5.10
N VAL A 249 2.54 -4.59 6.00
CA VAL A 249 1.09 -4.67 5.78
C VAL A 249 0.48 -3.27 5.69
N MET A 250 0.82 -2.34 6.58
CA MET A 250 0.32 -0.96 6.49
C MET A 250 0.75 -0.27 5.19
N HIS A 251 2.00 -0.43 4.76
CA HIS A 251 2.48 0.10 3.48
C HIS A 251 1.68 -0.46 2.30
N ASN A 252 1.42 -1.77 2.34
CA ASN A 252 0.61 -2.43 1.33
C ASN A 252 -0.81 -1.86 1.24
N ILE A 253 -1.49 -1.79 2.39
CA ILE A 253 -2.88 -1.33 2.51
C ILE A 253 -3.00 0.12 2.04
N LEU A 254 -2.15 0.99 2.57
CA LEU A 254 -2.19 2.42 2.27
C LEU A 254 -1.85 2.66 0.80
N ALA A 255 -0.83 1.98 0.23
CA ALA A 255 -0.53 2.09 -1.19
C ALA A 255 -1.69 1.61 -2.09
N THR A 256 -2.37 0.53 -1.69
CA THR A 256 -3.51 -0.03 -2.41
C THR A 256 -4.72 0.91 -2.41
N ARG A 257 -5.18 1.31 -1.21
CA ARG A 257 -6.32 2.24 -1.06
C ARG A 257 -6.10 3.53 -1.81
N MET A 258 -4.89 4.06 -1.73
CA MET A 258 -4.53 5.29 -2.40
C MET A 258 -4.67 5.16 -3.94
N ILE A 259 -4.34 3.99 -4.53
CA ILE A 259 -4.47 3.75 -5.99
C ILE A 259 -5.93 3.60 -6.38
N LEU A 260 -6.70 2.84 -5.60
CA LEU A 260 -8.13 2.65 -5.84
C LEU A 260 -8.87 3.98 -5.76
N HIS A 261 -8.64 4.76 -4.70
CA HIS A 261 -9.28 6.06 -4.52
C HIS A 261 -8.95 7.03 -5.67
N LEU A 262 -7.68 7.11 -6.09
CA LEU A 262 -7.28 7.96 -7.21
C LEU A 262 -8.00 7.58 -8.52
N ARG A 263 -8.23 6.29 -8.76
CA ARG A 263 -8.95 5.81 -9.94
C ARG A 263 -10.44 6.05 -9.86
N GLU A 264 -11.02 5.87 -8.67
CA GLU A 264 -12.41 6.16 -8.40
C GLU A 264 -12.72 7.65 -8.63
N THR A 265 -11.90 8.55 -8.06
CA THR A 265 -12.06 9.99 -8.26
C THR A 265 -11.91 10.38 -9.74
N ALA A 266 -10.92 9.81 -10.43
CA ALA A 266 -10.75 10.07 -11.88
C ALA A 266 -11.97 9.58 -12.69
N ARG A 267 -12.56 8.45 -12.31
CA ARG A 267 -13.77 7.92 -12.98
C ARG A 267 -14.99 8.80 -12.72
N SER A 268 -15.19 9.30 -11.49
CA SER A 268 -16.31 10.18 -11.16
C SER A 268 -16.23 11.51 -11.90
N GLU A 269 -15.03 12.07 -12.09
CA GLU A 269 -14.87 13.33 -12.81
C GLU A 269 -15.07 13.22 -14.32
N MET A 270 -14.78 12.05 -14.89
CA MET A 270 -15.11 11.75 -16.30
C MET A 270 -16.62 11.54 -16.53
N GLY A 271 -17.47 11.73 -15.52
CA GLY A 271 -18.92 11.62 -15.61
C GLY A 271 -19.45 10.18 -15.58
N PHE A 272 -18.61 9.20 -15.23
CA PHE A 272 -18.99 7.79 -15.13
C PHE A 272 -19.35 7.38 -13.71
N SER A 273 -19.98 8.27 -12.93
CA SER A 273 -20.63 7.85 -11.68
C SER A 273 -21.65 6.79 -12.05
N SER A 274 -21.44 5.59 -11.51
CA SER A 274 -22.49 4.58 -11.53
C SER A 274 -23.57 5.12 -10.62
N ASP A 275 -24.73 5.42 -11.18
CA ASP A 275 -25.98 5.46 -10.43
C ASP A 275 -26.12 4.10 -9.74
N VAL A 276 -25.55 4.00 -8.54
CA VAL A 276 -26.01 3.02 -7.58
C VAL A 276 -27.43 3.45 -7.28
N VAL A 277 -28.36 2.64 -7.76
CA VAL A 277 -29.80 2.70 -7.53
C VAL A 277 -30.03 2.86 -6.02
N ASN A 278 -30.14 4.10 -5.55
CA ASN A 278 -30.81 4.41 -4.30
C ASN A 278 -32.30 4.36 -4.60
N HIS A 279 -32.87 3.17 -4.42
CA HIS A 279 -34.31 3.01 -4.31
C HIS A 279 -34.74 3.59 -2.95
N SER A 280 -34.83 4.92 -2.86
CA SER A 280 -35.45 5.61 -1.73
C SER A 280 -36.00 6.94 -2.20
N TYR A 281 -37.29 6.89 -2.55
CA TYR A 281 -38.30 7.95 -2.53
C TYR A 281 -37.82 9.40 -2.73
N GLY A 282 -38.02 9.89 -3.95
CA GLY A 282 -38.55 11.21 -4.29
C GLY A 282 -37.98 12.44 -3.58
N PHE A 283 -37.15 13.20 -4.30
CA PHE A 283 -37.40 14.63 -4.50
C PHE A 283 -36.63 15.10 -5.76
N HIS A 284 -37.38 15.50 -6.78
CA HIS A 284 -36.85 16.11 -8.00
C HIS A 284 -36.18 17.45 -7.65
N ALA A 285 -34.89 17.58 -7.97
CA ALA A 285 -34.24 18.88 -8.15
C ALA A 285 -33.50 18.89 -9.49
N THR A 286 -34.23 19.22 -10.55
CA THR A 286 -33.68 19.39 -11.90
C THR A 286 -32.88 20.70 -11.93
N ILE A 287 -31.55 20.63 -11.89
CA ILE A 287 -30.68 21.77 -12.22
C ILE A 287 -30.37 21.69 -13.71
N SER A 288 -31.12 22.44 -14.53
CA SER A 288 -30.82 22.61 -15.95
C SER A 288 -29.59 23.51 -16.13
N ARG A 289 -28.50 22.96 -16.66
CA ARG A 289 -27.33 23.74 -17.11
C ARG A 289 -27.69 24.53 -18.37
N ARG A 290 -27.72 25.86 -18.22
CA ARG A 290 -27.93 26.88 -19.25
C ARG A 290 -26.82 26.79 -20.31
N LYS A 291 -27.16 26.45 -21.57
CA LYS A 291 -26.29 26.67 -22.73
C LYS A 291 -26.40 28.15 -23.11
N SER A 292 -25.27 28.84 -23.09
CA SER A 292 -25.10 30.17 -23.66
C SER A 292 -25.02 30.04 -25.18
N GLY A 293 -25.93 30.70 -25.89
CA GLY A 293 -25.99 30.75 -27.35
C GLY A 293 -27.01 31.78 -27.79
N ASP A 294 -26.52 32.76 -28.53
CA ASP A 294 -27.16 34.00 -28.96
C ASP A 294 -28.32 33.80 -29.97
N ASN A 295 -29.14 34.86 -30.11
CA ASN A 295 -30.15 35.16 -31.13
C ASN A 295 -31.51 34.41 -31.17
N GLY A 296 -32.60 35.20 -31.10
CA GLY A 296 -33.80 34.98 -31.93
C GLY A 296 -35.15 34.75 -31.25
N ARG A 297 -35.82 35.84 -30.86
CA ARG A 297 -37.25 36.16 -31.09
C ARG A 297 -38.30 35.01 -31.09
N SER A 298 -39.00 34.89 -29.95
CA SER A 298 -40.46 34.66 -29.74
C SER A 298 -41.24 33.61 -30.55
N THR A 299 -41.92 32.68 -29.85
CA THR A 299 -43.40 32.63 -29.69
C THR A 299 -43.84 31.46 -28.80
N LEU A 300 -44.93 31.68 -28.05
CA LEU A 300 -45.63 30.75 -27.16
C LEU A 300 -46.25 29.57 -27.94
N GLY A 301 -46.16 28.36 -27.40
CA GLY A 301 -46.98 27.22 -27.76
C GLY A 301 -47.08 26.27 -26.57
N LEU A 302 -48.25 26.25 -25.92
CA LEU A 302 -48.66 25.24 -24.94
C LEU A 302 -49.14 24.03 -25.73
N ASP A 303 -48.48 22.88 -25.60
CA ASP A 303 -49.06 21.59 -25.99
C ASP A 303 -48.85 20.56 -24.88
N THR A 304 -49.98 20.00 -24.48
CA THR A 304 -50.19 18.98 -23.45
C THR A 304 -49.64 17.63 -23.90
N CYS A 305 -48.99 16.92 -22.97
CA CYS A 305 -48.55 15.54 -23.16
C CYS A 305 -49.77 14.60 -23.18
N ASP A 306 -49.86 13.76 -24.22
CA ASP A 306 -50.63 12.52 -24.22
C ASP A 306 -49.69 11.46 -24.80
N ASP A 307 -49.16 10.55 -23.97
CA ASP A 307 -48.33 9.42 -24.40
C ASP A 307 -49.07 8.13 -23.99
N SER A 308 -50.12 7.82 -24.74
CA SER A 308 -50.55 6.45 -24.97
C SER A 308 -49.41 5.68 -25.61
N GLY A 309 -48.92 4.66 -24.90
CA GLY A 309 -47.82 3.83 -25.35
C GLY A 309 -48.15 3.09 -26.64
N GLU A 310 -47.38 3.39 -27.69
CA GLU A 310 -46.87 2.48 -28.72
C GLU A 310 -46.17 3.33 -29.77
N ARG A 311 -44.89 3.03 -30.07
CA ARG A 311 -44.25 3.55 -31.28
C ARG A 311 -43.58 2.41 -32.04
N THR A 312 -44.34 1.94 -33.02
CA THR A 312 -43.92 1.16 -34.18
C THR A 312 -42.96 1.97 -35.07
N ILE A 313 -42.10 1.21 -35.74
CA ILE A 313 -40.93 1.61 -36.54
C ILE A 313 -41.33 2.27 -37.87
N SER A 314 -40.56 3.25 -38.36
CA SER A 314 -40.40 3.43 -39.81
C SER A 314 -39.03 4.03 -40.17
N TRP A 315 -38.28 3.27 -40.97
CA TRP A 315 -37.09 3.74 -41.68
C TRP A 315 -37.52 4.50 -42.94
N HIS A 316 -36.90 5.65 -43.20
CA HIS A 316 -36.85 6.23 -44.53
C HIS A 316 -35.42 6.67 -44.84
N ASP A 317 -34.78 5.89 -45.71
CA ASP A 317 -33.63 6.29 -46.51
C ASP A 317 -34.03 7.30 -47.59
N THR A 318 -33.08 8.14 -47.99
CA THR A 318 -32.79 8.72 -49.34
C THR A 318 -32.19 10.16 -49.21
N PRO A 319 -31.54 10.74 -50.24
CA PRO A 319 -30.10 10.58 -50.47
C PRO A 319 -29.37 11.94 -50.67
N SER A 320 -28.07 11.83 -50.92
CA SER A 320 -27.13 12.88 -51.33
C SER A 320 -27.65 13.90 -52.36
N ARG A 321 -27.38 15.18 -52.10
CA ARG A 321 -26.74 16.12 -53.03
C ARG A 321 -25.91 17.14 -52.26
#